data_AF-A0A2E0GQC8-F1
#
_entry.id   AF-A0A2E0GQC8-F1
#
_cell.length_a   1.000
_cell.length_b   1.000
_cell.length_c   1.000
_cell.angle_alpha   90.00
_cell.angle_beta   90.00
_cell.angle_gamma   90.00
#
_symmetry.space_group_name_H-M   'P 1'
#
loop_
_entity.id
_entity.type
_entity.pdbx_description
1 polymer ?
#
loop_
_entity_poly.entity_id
_entity_poly.type
_entity_poly.pdbx_seq_one_letter_code
_entity_poly.pdbx_strand_id
1 'polypeptide(L)' 'MGVDGFPRSKDQDKIISQNVQSLFKTPTGQEVLKYLKSVTIEAVSGSNISDAELRHLEGQRYLVALIVKRINHAMRLKNE' A
#
# COMPACT_ATOMS: atom_id res chain seq x y z
N MET A 1 4.06 -14.90 9.37
CA MET A 1 3.99 -13.42 9.41
C MET A 1 3.01 -12.95 8.35
N GLY A 2 2.26 -11.88 8.61
CA GLY A 2 1.39 -11.29 7.59
C GLY A 2 2.17 -10.56 6.50
N VAL A 3 1.50 -10.19 5.41
CA VAL A 3 2.19 -9.60 4.24
C VAL A 3 2.85 -8.24 4.52
N ASP A 4 2.51 -7.58 5.62
CA ASP A 4 3.11 -6.33 6.11
C ASP A 4 4.19 -6.55 7.20
N GLY A 5 4.56 -7.81 7.50
CA GLY A 5 5.60 -8.14 8.48
C GLY A 5 5.11 -8.30 9.92
N PHE A 6 3.85 -8.00 10.23
CA PHE A 6 3.33 -8.10 11.59
C PHE A 6 2.81 -9.53 11.91
N PRO A 7 2.92 -9.97 13.17
CA PRO A 7 2.40 -11.28 13.60
C PRO A 7 0.86 -11.26 13.69
N ARG A 8 0.21 -12.18 13.00
CA ARG A 8 -1.24 -12.46 13.08
C ARG A 8 -1.59 -13.82 12.46
N SER A 9 -2.82 -14.30 12.69
CA SER A 9 -3.29 -15.55 12.07
C SER A 9 -3.45 -15.41 10.55
N LYS A 10 -3.45 -16.54 9.83
CA LYS A 10 -3.66 -16.55 8.36
C LYS A 10 -5.03 -15.95 7.99
N ASP A 11 -6.07 -16.31 8.75
CA ASP A 11 -7.43 -15.82 8.49
C ASP A 11 -7.55 -14.31 8.71
N GLN A 12 -6.94 -13.78 9.77
CA GLN A 12 -6.89 -12.33 9.99
C GLN A 12 -6.13 -11.62 8.86
N ASP A 13 -5.00 -12.16 8.41
CA ASP A 13 -4.23 -11.55 7.33
C ASP A 13 -4.98 -11.55 5.98
N LYS A 14 -5.76 -12.61 5.72
CA LYS A 14 -6.67 -12.71 4.58
C LYS A 14 -7.78 -11.67 4.64
N ILE A 15 -8.48 -11.55 5.77
CA ILE A 15 -9.57 -10.59 5.95
C ILE A 15 -9.08 -9.15 5.73
N ILE A 16 -7.93 -8.78 6.29
CA ILE A 16 -7.34 -7.44 6.08
C ILE A 16 -7.13 -7.18 4.58
N SER A 17 -6.56 -8.14 3.88
CA SER A 17 -6.27 -8.01 2.45
C SER A 17 -7.57 -7.90 1.62
N GLN A 18 -8.58 -8.70 1.95
CA GLN A 18 -9.91 -8.63 1.32
C GLN A 18 -10.60 -7.30 1.56
N ASN A 19 -10.51 -6.73 2.76
CA ASN A 19 -11.06 -5.40 3.08
C ASN A 19 -10.37 -4.28 2.32
N VAL A 20 -9.04 -4.33 2.23
CA VAL A 20 -8.29 -3.35 1.42
C VAL A 20 -8.68 -3.46 -0.05
N GLN A 21 -8.77 -4.68 -0.59
CA GLN A 21 -9.18 -4.92 -1.97
C GLN A 21 -10.62 -4.47 -2.23
N SER A 22 -11.54 -4.71 -1.29
CA SER A 22 -12.95 -4.36 -1.47
C SER A 22 -13.17 -2.84 -1.54
N LEU A 23 -12.33 -2.05 -0.84
CA LEU A 23 -12.31 -0.61 -0.94
C LEU A 23 -11.69 -0.14 -2.27
N PHE A 24 -10.46 -0.59 -2.57
CA PHE A 24 -9.67 -0.09 -3.69
C PHE A 24 -10.06 -0.66 -5.06
N LYS A 25 -10.96 -1.66 -5.12
CA LYS A 25 -11.59 -2.08 -6.40
C LYS A 25 -12.68 -1.13 -6.89
N THR A 26 -13.22 -0.26 -6.04
CA THR A 26 -14.25 0.71 -6.43
C THR A 26 -13.66 1.84 -7.28
N PRO A 27 -14.44 2.49 -8.15
CA PRO A 27 -13.93 3.63 -8.94
C PRO A 27 -13.33 4.74 -8.07
N THR A 28 -14.02 5.15 -7.01
CA THR A 28 -13.52 6.15 -6.06
C THR A 28 -12.25 5.68 -5.36
N GLY A 29 -12.19 4.41 -4.95
CA GLY A 29 -10.99 3.84 -4.34
C GLY A 29 -9.78 3.88 -5.28
N GLN A 30 -9.98 3.60 -6.57
CA GLN A 30 -8.92 3.69 -7.58
C GLN A 30 -8.39 5.12 -7.73
N GLU A 31 -9.27 6.13 -7.77
CA GLU A 31 -8.85 7.53 -7.83
C GLU A 31 -8.10 7.98 -6.56
N VAL A 32 -8.51 7.50 -5.37
CA VAL A 32 -7.77 7.75 -4.12
C VAL A 32 -6.38 7.10 -4.17
N LEU A 33 -6.28 5.84 -4.62
CA LEU A 33 -4.99 5.17 -4.75
C LEU A 33 -4.08 5.86 -5.75
N LYS A 34 -4.63 6.35 -6.87
CA LYS A 34 -3.90 7.14 -7.86
C LYS A 34 -3.37 8.44 -7.25
N TYR A 35 -4.20 9.17 -6.51
CA TYR A 35 -3.76 10.36 -5.78
C TYR A 35 -2.64 10.04 -4.79
N LEU A 36 -2.80 9.01 -3.95
CA LEU A 36 -1.77 8.59 -2.99
C LEU A 36 -0.44 8.26 -3.67
N LYS A 37 -0.47 7.58 -4.82
CA LYS A 37 0.74 7.31 -5.61
C LYS A 37 1.39 8.59 -6.12
N SER A 38 0.59 9.53 -6.62
CA SER A 38 1.08 10.79 -7.19
C SER A 38 1.85 11.66 -6.19
N VAL A 39 1.43 11.66 -4.92
CA VAL A 39 2.07 12.45 -3.86
C VAL A 39 3.16 11.68 -3.09
N THR A 40 3.42 10.42 -3.44
CA THR A 40 4.41 9.56 -2.73
C THR A 40 5.38 8.85 -3.68
N ILE A 41 4.95 7.74 -4.28
CA ILE A 41 5.77 6.85 -5.12
C ILE A 41 6.26 7.58 -6.36
N GLU A 42 5.39 8.38 -6.97
CA GLU A 42 5.67 9.09 -8.22
C GLU A 42 6.25 10.49 -7.97
N ALA A 43 6.27 10.95 -6.71
CA ALA A 43 6.79 12.26 -6.36
C ALA A 43 8.33 12.27 -6.48
N VAL A 44 8.86 13.13 -7.34
CA VAL A 44 10.31 13.31 -7.54
C VAL A 44 10.81 14.42 -6.62
N SER A 45 11.89 14.14 -5.88
CA SER A 45 12.55 15.13 -5.03
C SER A 45 13.71 15.79 -5.77
N GLY A 46 13.87 17.11 -5.58
CA GLY A 46 15.03 17.84 -6.10
C GLY A 46 16.31 17.49 -5.33
N SER A 47 17.46 17.86 -5.89
CA SER A 47 18.79 17.57 -5.32
C SER A 47 19.04 18.16 -3.93
N ASN A 48 18.24 19.15 -3.53
CA ASN A 48 18.39 19.86 -2.25
C ASN A 48 17.54 19.25 -1.11
N ILE A 49 16.86 18.11 -1.33
CA ILE A 49 16.10 17.45 -0.28
C ILE A 49 17.02 16.99 0.86
N SER A 50 16.62 17.24 2.11
CA SER A 50 17.37 16.73 3.26
C SER A 50 17.14 15.23 3.46
N ASP A 51 18.09 14.57 4.14
CA ASP A 51 17.93 13.17 4.52
C ASP A 51 16.67 12.91 5.36
N ALA A 52 16.28 13.88 6.20
CA ALA A 52 15.10 13.76 7.06
C ALA A 52 13.81 13.77 6.23
N GLU A 53 13.70 14.68 5.27
CA GLU A 53 12.58 14.76 4.33
C GLU A 53 12.52 13.52 3.44
N LEU A 54 13.67 13.05 2.93
CA LEU A 54 13.73 11.85 2.10
C LEU A 54 13.29 10.61 2.89
N ARG A 55 13.77 10.42 4.12
CA ARG A 55 13.32 9.30 4.99
C ARG A 55 11.82 9.38 5.28
N HIS A 56 11.28 10.57 5.47
CA HIS A 56 9.85 10.75 5.65
C HIS A 56 9.08 10.32 4.40
N LEU A 57 9.52 10.74 3.21
CA LEU A 57 8.93 10.34 1.93
C LEU A 57 9.01 8.82 1.71
N GLU A 58 10.12 8.18 2.05
CA GLU A 58 10.24 6.72 2.00
C GLU A 58 9.26 6.00 2.93
N GLY A 59 9.00 6.55 4.11
CA GLY A 59 7.95 6.05 5.00
C GLY A 59 6.56 6.13 4.36
N GLN A 60 6.26 7.23 3.68
CA GLN A 60 5.00 7.38 2.94
C GLN A 60 4.89 6.39 1.76
N ARG A 61 5.96 6.26 0.98
CA ARG A 61 6.05 5.30 -0.15
C ARG A 61 5.84 3.86 0.32
N TYR A 62 6.43 3.49 1.45
CA TYR A 62 6.27 2.18 2.06
C TYR A 62 4.80 1.88 2.41
N LEU A 63 4.09 2.83 3.00
CA LEU A 63 2.66 2.65 3.33
C LEU A 63 1.81 2.45 2.06
N VAL A 64 2.02 3.25 1.02
CA VAL A 64 1.27 3.09 -0.24
C VAL A 64 1.62 1.76 -0.92
N ALA A 65 2.88 1.35 -0.89
CA ALA A 65 3.31 0.04 -1.38
C ALA A 65 2.66 -1.13 -0.62
N LEU A 66 2.48 -1.00 0.71
CA LEU A 66 1.74 -1.99 1.51
C LEU A 66 0.28 -2.11 1.09
N ILE A 67 -0.39 -1.00 0.77
CA ILE A 67 -1.77 -1.03 0.23
C ILE A 67 -1.81 -1.86 -1.05
N VAL A 68 -0.91 -1.57 -2.00
CA VAL A 68 -0.81 -2.33 -3.26
C VAL A 68 -0.51 -3.81 -3.00
N LYS A 69 0.39 -4.12 -2.06
CA LYS A 69 0.73 -5.49 -1.68
C LYS A 69 -0.49 -6.24 -1.11
N ARG A 70 -1.31 -5.57 -0.30
CA ARG A 70 -2.56 -6.11 0.26
C ARG A 70 -3.59 -6.42 -0.84
N ILE A 71 -3.74 -5.51 -1.81
CA ILE A 71 -4.62 -5.72 -2.98
C ILE A 71 -4.17 -6.96 -3.77
N ASN A 72 -2.87 -7.05 -4.08
CA ASN A 72 -2.28 -8.18 -4.81
C ASN A 72 -2.41 -9.51 -4.05
N HIS A 73 -2.21 -9.48 -2.73
CA HIS A 73 -2.40 -10.64 -1.89
C HIS A 73 -3.86 -11.15 -1.93
N ALA A 74 -4.84 -10.25 -1.82
CA ALA A 74 -6.25 -10.63 -1.93
C ALA A 74 -6.61 -11.22 -3.30
N MET A 75 -6.04 -10.70 -4.39
CA MET A 75 -6.27 -11.23 -5.73
C MET A 75 -5.68 -12.63 -5.90
N ARG A 76 -4.50 -12.90 -5.34
CA ARG A 76 -3.91 -14.25 -5.34
C ARG A 76 -4.76 -15.26 -4.59
N LEU A 77 -5.29 -14.90 -3.41
CA LEU A 77 -6.17 -15.75 -2.61
C LEU A 77 -7.52 -16.09 -3.26
N LYS A 78 -7.91 -15.38 -4.33
CA LYS A 78 -9.12 -15.71 -5.12
C LYS A 78 -8.82 -16.77 -6.19
N ASN A 79 -7.56 -16.92 -6.57
CA ASN A 79 -7.09 -17.84 -7.61
C ASN A 79 -6.55 -19.16 -7.02
N GLU A 80 -6.64 -19.34 -5.70
CA GLU A 80 -6.33 -20.56 -4.94
C GLU A 80 -7.64 -21.20 -4.48
#